data_AF-A0A0D3CU02-F1
#
_entry.id   AF-A0A0D3CU02-F1
#
_cell.length_a   1.000
_cell.length_b   1.000
_cell.length_c   1.000
_cell.angle_alpha   90.00
_cell.angle_beta   90.00
_cell.angle_gamma   90.00
#
_symmetry.space_group_name_H-M   'P 1'
#
loop_
_entity.id
_entity.type
_entity.pdbx_description
1 polymer ?
#
loop_
_entity_poly.entity_id
_entity_poly.type
_entity_poly.pdbx_seq_one_letter_code
_entity_poly.pdbx_strand_id
1 'polypeptide(L)'
;MAIFDKSHSIFMVMISFYSLYTIFASVLDVSSAVQETSTSGSAGVDGFWPLAPKHVIINNTVQSKQTLNVHCKSSEDDLGLIHIPWNQTWGFKFHVNVFKTTKFRCHFTWGIGESHEFNIFTVARDDDNFGDYEVCKVCIWEVGRDNKGKAMCRVNRDELNHPVCFPWDDKAIL
;
A
#
# COMPACT_ATOMS: atom_id res chain seq x y z
N MET A 1 -22.04 22.19 58.81
CA MET A 1 -22.23 22.28 57.35
C MET A 1 -21.05 21.60 56.68
N ALA A 2 -21.16 20.32 56.27
CA ALA A 2 -20.14 19.64 55.44
C ALA A 2 -20.59 18.24 54.93
N ILE A 3 -21.88 17.91 54.92
CA ILE A 3 -22.37 16.58 54.50
C ILE A 3 -23.01 16.63 53.10
N PHE A 4 -23.55 17.80 52.71
CA PHE A 4 -24.22 17.98 51.42
C PHE A 4 -23.24 18.06 50.24
N ASP A 5 -21.99 18.44 50.47
CA ASP A 5 -20.96 18.63 49.43
C ASP A 5 -20.41 17.28 48.91
N LYS A 6 -20.21 16.32 49.83
CA LYS A 6 -19.63 15.01 49.50
C LYS A 6 -20.62 14.11 48.74
N SER A 7 -21.91 14.17 49.09
CA SER A 7 -22.97 13.44 48.39
C SER A 7 -23.20 13.99 46.99
N HIS A 8 -23.14 15.31 46.80
CA HIS A 8 -23.28 15.94 45.49
C HIS A 8 -22.10 15.60 44.57
N SER A 9 -20.89 15.55 45.13
CA SER A 9 -19.68 15.18 44.39
C SER A 9 -19.71 13.71 43.95
N ILE A 10 -20.17 12.78 44.81
CA ILE A 10 -20.34 11.36 44.46
C ILE A 10 -21.41 11.18 43.38
N PHE A 11 -22.51 11.93 43.46
CA PHE A 11 -23.58 11.86 42.47
C PHE A 11 -23.13 12.35 41.08
N MET A 12 -22.34 13.43 41.04
CA MET A 12 -21.73 13.95 39.80
C MET A 12 -20.76 12.94 39.17
N VAL A 13 -19.97 12.24 39.99
CA VAL A 13 -19.03 11.20 39.53
C VAL A 13 -19.77 9.98 39.00
N MET A 14 -20.89 9.57 39.64
CA MET A 14 -21.70 8.46 39.13
C MET A 14 -22.39 8.79 37.81
N ILE A 15 -22.86 10.02 37.62
CA ILE A 15 -23.44 10.47 36.34
C ILE A 15 -22.39 10.47 35.23
N SER A 16 -21.16 10.91 35.50
CA SER A 16 -20.11 10.93 34.47
C SER A 16 -19.69 9.52 34.05
N PHE A 17 -19.56 8.59 34.99
CA PHE A 17 -19.29 7.18 34.69
C PHE A 17 -20.45 6.51 33.93
N TYR A 18 -21.70 6.80 34.30
CA TYR A 18 -22.87 6.30 33.57
C TYR A 18 -22.94 6.86 32.14
N SER A 19 -22.62 8.14 31.95
CA SER A 19 -22.58 8.77 30.63
C SER A 19 -21.47 8.18 29.75
N LEU A 20 -20.27 7.96 30.30
CA LEU A 20 -19.17 7.31 29.58
C LEU A 20 -19.50 5.85 29.22
N TYR A 21 -20.17 5.12 30.12
CA TYR A 21 -20.64 3.77 29.86
C TYR A 21 -21.67 3.71 28.73
N THR A 22 -22.62 4.66 28.68
CA THR A 22 -23.59 4.74 27.57
C THR A 22 -22.94 5.08 26.22
N ILE A 23 -21.92 5.94 26.21
CA ILE A 23 -21.14 6.23 24.99
C ILE A 23 -20.43 4.95 24.52
N PHE A 24 -19.77 4.21 25.42
CA PHE A 24 -19.06 2.98 25.07
C PHE A 24 -20.01 1.86 24.61
N ALA A 25 -21.19 1.75 25.21
CA ALA A 25 -22.23 0.80 24.79
C ALA A 25 -22.75 1.10 23.38
N SER A 26 -22.88 2.38 23.00
CA SER A 26 -23.31 2.76 21.65
C SER A 26 -22.27 2.45 20.56
N VAL A 27 -21.00 2.24 20.91
CA VAL A 27 -19.93 1.83 19.97
C VAL A 27 -19.97 0.32 19.69
N LEU A 28 -20.56 -0.48 20.59
CA LEU A 28 -20.60 -1.95 20.47
C LEU A 28 -21.71 -2.48 19.53
N ASP A 29 -22.68 -1.65 19.13
CA ASP A 29 -23.79 -2.03 18.23
C ASP A 29 -23.60 -1.62 16.75
N VAL A 30 -22.37 -1.34 16.30
CA VAL A 30 -22.07 -1.20 14.86
C VAL A 30 -21.49 -2.50 14.33
N SER A 31 -22.33 -3.53 14.22
CA SER A 31 -22.01 -4.78 13.52
C SER A 31 -23.27 -5.47 13.02
N SER A 32 -23.87 -4.92 11.95
CA SER A 32 -24.47 -5.67 10.82
C SER A 32 -25.39 -4.77 10.00
N ALA A 33 -24.81 -3.91 9.16
CA ALA A 33 -25.47 -3.47 7.94
C ALA A 33 -24.56 -3.89 6.78
N VAL A 34 -24.98 -4.93 6.07
CA VAL A 34 -24.39 -5.31 4.78
C VAL A 34 -24.68 -4.15 3.84
N GLN A 35 -23.67 -3.37 3.50
CA GLN A 35 -23.75 -2.43 2.39
C GLN A 35 -23.05 -3.04 1.18
N GLU A 36 -23.84 -3.69 0.33
CA GLU A 36 -23.49 -3.79 -1.07
C GLU A 36 -23.58 -2.38 -1.66
N THR A 37 -22.44 -1.77 -1.95
CA THR A 37 -22.39 -0.67 -2.91
C THR A 37 -21.15 -0.84 -3.77
N SER A 38 -21.31 -1.68 -4.80
CA SER A 38 -20.53 -1.56 -6.02
C SER A 38 -21.01 -0.33 -6.79
N THR A 39 -20.38 0.82 -6.59
CA THR A 39 -20.36 1.88 -7.60
C THR A 39 -18.98 2.53 -7.66
N SER A 40 -18.37 2.34 -8.82
CA SER A 40 -17.19 2.98 -9.38
C SER A 40 -17.21 4.51 -9.27
N GLY A 41 -16.04 5.10 -8.96
CA GLY A 41 -15.70 6.48 -9.30
C GLY A 41 -15.36 7.38 -8.10
N SER A 42 -14.12 7.37 -7.64
CA SER A 42 -13.56 8.49 -6.86
C SER A 42 -12.06 8.59 -7.09
N ALA A 43 -11.70 9.28 -8.17
CA ALA A 43 -10.40 9.92 -8.25
C ALA A 43 -10.42 11.06 -7.21
N GLY A 44 -9.65 10.95 -6.12
CA GLY A 44 -9.41 12.10 -5.23
C GLY A 44 -9.30 11.90 -3.73
N VAL A 45 -9.25 10.68 -3.16
CA VAL A 45 -9.14 10.52 -1.68
C VAL A 45 -8.03 9.56 -1.22
N ASP A 46 -7.41 8.81 -2.13
CA ASP A 46 -6.53 7.69 -1.75
C ASP A 46 -5.23 8.11 -1.05
N GLY A 47 -4.70 9.33 -1.29
CA GLY A 47 -3.46 9.81 -0.64
C GLY A 47 -3.62 10.51 0.73
N PHE A 48 -4.85 10.76 1.20
CA PHE A 48 -5.07 11.49 2.46
C PHE A 48 -5.21 10.56 3.68
N TRP A 49 -5.85 9.39 3.50
CA TRP A 49 -6.27 8.54 4.62
C TRP A 49 -5.12 7.68 5.20
N PRO A 50 -4.97 7.62 6.54
CA PRO A 50 -4.06 6.66 7.17
C PRO A 50 -4.52 5.23 6.85
N LEU A 51 -3.60 4.29 6.62
CA LEU A 51 -3.95 2.91 6.25
C LEU A 51 -4.59 2.77 4.87
N ALA A 52 -4.17 3.57 3.89
CA ALA A 52 -4.63 3.43 2.50
C ALA A 52 -4.34 2.00 1.96
N PRO A 53 -5.35 1.28 1.42
CA PRO A 53 -5.16 -0.05 0.86
C PRO A 53 -4.44 0.01 -0.48
N LYS A 54 -3.47 -0.86 -0.67
CA LYS A 54 -2.64 -0.94 -1.88
C LYS A 54 -2.61 -2.36 -2.44
N HIS A 55 -2.49 -2.45 -3.76
CA HIS A 55 -2.30 -3.69 -4.48
C HIS A 55 -1.19 -3.51 -5.50
N VAL A 56 -0.06 -4.18 -5.27
CA VAL A 56 1.05 -4.23 -6.22
C VAL A 56 0.89 -5.45 -7.10
N ILE A 57 1.01 -5.28 -8.41
CA ILE A 57 1.00 -6.35 -9.40
C ILE A 57 2.29 -6.24 -10.21
N ILE A 58 3.02 -7.34 -10.33
CA ILE A 58 4.28 -7.46 -11.07
C ILE A 58 4.03 -8.39 -12.25
N ASN A 59 4.22 -7.88 -13.45
CA ASN A 59 4.11 -8.59 -14.71
C ASN A 59 5.51 -8.90 -15.24
N ASN A 60 5.77 -10.19 -15.50
CA ASN A 60 7.03 -10.59 -16.10
C ASN A 60 6.97 -10.42 -17.62
N THR A 61 7.58 -9.33 -18.11
CA THR A 61 7.70 -8.98 -19.53
C THR A 61 9.14 -9.00 -20.03
N VAL A 62 10.07 -9.63 -19.31
CA VAL A 62 11.50 -9.61 -19.67
C VAL A 62 11.71 -10.19 -21.07
N GLN A 63 12.52 -9.51 -21.89
CA GLN A 63 12.69 -9.84 -23.30
C GLN A 63 13.28 -11.24 -23.53
N SER A 64 14.09 -11.74 -22.59
CA SER A 64 14.69 -13.08 -22.64
C SER A 64 13.66 -14.21 -22.46
N LYS A 65 12.41 -13.89 -22.15
CA LYS A 65 11.31 -14.84 -21.91
C LYS A 65 11.59 -15.85 -20.79
N GLN A 66 12.38 -15.43 -19.80
CA GLN A 66 12.77 -16.26 -18.67
C GLN A 66 11.81 -16.09 -17.50
N THR A 67 11.82 -17.07 -16.59
CA THR A 67 11.16 -16.96 -15.28
C THR A 67 11.87 -15.89 -14.45
N LEU A 68 11.09 -14.97 -13.90
CA LEU A 68 11.54 -13.91 -13.02
C LEU A 68 11.45 -14.38 -11.57
N ASN A 69 12.56 -14.41 -10.87
CA ASN A 69 12.56 -14.64 -9.42
C ASN A 69 12.48 -13.30 -8.72
N VAL A 70 11.54 -13.17 -7.79
CA VAL A 70 11.25 -11.92 -7.08
C VAL A 70 11.26 -12.19 -5.59
N HIS A 71 12.06 -11.44 -4.84
CA HIS A 71 12.00 -11.43 -3.37
C HIS A 71 11.71 -10.02 -2.89
N CYS A 72 10.51 -9.79 -2.37
CA CYS A 72 10.06 -8.50 -1.87
C CYS A 72 9.97 -8.47 -0.35
N LYS A 73 10.42 -7.37 0.25
CA LYS A 73 10.30 -7.12 1.70
C LYS A 73 10.01 -5.66 2.02
N SER A 74 9.31 -5.42 3.11
CA SER A 74 9.16 -4.13 3.76
C SER A 74 9.95 -4.12 5.09
N SER A 75 9.71 -3.12 5.94
CA SER A 75 10.22 -3.12 7.32
C SER A 75 9.53 -4.14 8.22
N GLU A 76 8.28 -4.50 7.89
CA GLU A 76 7.38 -5.30 8.73
C GLU A 76 7.09 -6.68 8.13
N ASP A 77 7.14 -6.80 6.80
CA ASP A 77 6.73 -7.99 6.06
C ASP A 77 7.85 -8.50 5.14
N ASP A 78 8.05 -9.81 5.11
CA ASP A 78 8.82 -10.49 4.08
C ASP A 78 7.89 -11.40 3.28
N LEU A 79 7.79 -11.17 1.97
CA LEU A 79 6.90 -11.93 1.08
C LEU A 79 7.56 -13.21 0.55
N GLY A 80 8.83 -13.44 0.87
CA GLY A 80 9.61 -14.58 0.44
C GLY A 80 10.00 -14.52 -1.04
N LEU A 81 10.52 -15.65 -1.53
CA LEU A 81 10.92 -15.83 -2.92
C LEU A 81 9.75 -16.34 -3.76
N ILE A 82 9.44 -15.61 -4.83
CA ILE A 82 8.36 -15.91 -5.77
C ILE A 82 8.95 -16.12 -7.16
N HIS A 83 8.45 -17.13 -7.87
CA HIS A 83 8.85 -17.41 -9.26
C HIS A 83 7.69 -17.05 -10.18
N ILE A 84 7.89 -16.07 -11.06
CA ILE A 84 6.89 -15.59 -12.01
C ILE A 84 7.31 -16.04 -13.41
N PRO A 85 6.67 -17.06 -14.01
CA PRO A 85 6.97 -17.47 -15.37
C PRO A 85 6.78 -16.31 -16.36
N TRP A 86 7.40 -16.41 -17.53
CA TRP A 86 7.23 -15.36 -18.55
C TRP A 86 5.76 -15.18 -18.93
N ASN A 87 5.34 -13.92 -19.10
CA ASN A 87 3.97 -13.53 -19.39
C ASN A 87 2.95 -13.97 -18.31
N GLN A 88 3.43 -14.21 -17.08
CA GLN A 88 2.60 -14.39 -15.90
C GLN A 88 2.77 -13.20 -14.96
N THR A 89 1.88 -13.13 -13.99
CA THR A 89 1.83 -12.03 -13.03
C THR A 89 1.75 -12.57 -11.61
N TRP A 90 2.24 -11.77 -10.67
CA TRP A 90 2.05 -12.01 -9.25
C TRP A 90 1.80 -10.69 -8.56
N GLY A 91 0.98 -10.70 -7.51
CA GLY A 91 0.66 -9.49 -6.78
C GLY A 91 0.35 -9.75 -5.33
N PHE A 92 0.43 -8.70 -4.54
CA PHE A 92 0.19 -8.72 -3.10
C PHE A 92 -0.51 -7.43 -2.66
N LYS A 93 -1.29 -7.55 -1.58
CA LYS A 93 -2.06 -6.46 -1.01
C LYS A 93 -1.56 -6.14 0.39
N PHE A 94 -1.58 -4.86 0.73
CA PHE A 94 -1.18 -4.36 2.04
C PHE A 94 -1.88 -3.03 2.34
N HIS A 95 -1.69 -2.52 3.55
CA HIS A 95 -2.09 -1.16 3.92
C HIS A 95 -0.84 -0.34 4.22
N VAL A 96 -0.84 0.93 3.82
CA VAL A 96 0.21 1.87 4.22
C VAL A 96 0.18 2.06 5.74
N ASN A 97 1.31 2.14 6.41
CA ASN A 97 1.33 2.30 7.87
C ASN A 97 0.84 3.71 8.27
N VAL A 98 0.45 3.87 9.54
CA VAL A 98 -0.09 5.13 10.06
C VAL A 98 0.89 6.30 9.89
N PHE A 99 2.19 6.02 9.92
CA PHE A 99 3.25 7.02 9.78
C PHE A 99 3.61 7.35 8.32
N LYS A 100 2.92 6.78 7.32
CA LYS A 100 3.17 7.01 5.89
C LYS A 100 4.63 6.76 5.47
N THR A 101 5.26 5.75 6.06
CA THR A 101 6.65 5.35 5.77
C THR A 101 6.78 4.02 5.04
N THR A 102 5.67 3.37 4.69
CA THR A 102 5.68 2.06 4.03
C THR A 102 6.50 2.07 2.74
N LYS A 103 7.36 1.07 2.61
CA LYS A 103 8.21 0.85 1.45
C LYS A 103 8.39 -0.64 1.24
N PHE A 104 8.20 -1.10 0.01
CA PHE A 104 8.55 -2.46 -0.39
C PHE A 104 9.73 -2.41 -1.34
N ARG A 105 10.83 -3.06 -0.94
CA ARG A 105 12.02 -3.25 -1.77
C ARG A 105 12.05 -4.68 -2.27
N CYS A 106 12.21 -4.84 -3.57
CA CYS A 106 12.23 -6.12 -4.23
C CYS A 106 13.58 -6.34 -4.91
N HIS A 107 14.07 -7.57 -4.81
CA HIS A 107 15.20 -8.08 -5.57
C HIS A 107 14.68 -8.95 -6.70
N PHE A 108 15.11 -8.64 -7.92
CA PHE A 108 14.70 -9.30 -9.15
C PHE A 108 15.91 -10.01 -9.74
N THR A 109 15.75 -11.29 -10.07
CA THR A 109 16.78 -12.03 -10.82
C THR A 109 16.15 -12.84 -11.93
N TRP A 110 16.85 -12.95 -13.05
CA TRP A 110 16.48 -13.86 -14.13
C TRP A 110 17.71 -14.25 -14.95
N GLY A 111 17.61 -15.38 -15.64
CA GLY A 111 18.68 -15.86 -16.51
C GLY A 111 20.02 -16.05 -15.80
N ILE A 112 21.11 -15.73 -16.50
CA ILE A 112 22.48 -15.87 -16.00
C ILE A 112 23.04 -14.47 -15.78
N GLY A 113 22.90 -13.95 -14.56
CA GLY A 113 23.60 -12.74 -14.11
C GLY A 113 22.76 -11.48 -13.96
N GLU A 114 21.52 -11.45 -14.45
CA GLU A 114 20.64 -10.29 -14.25
C GLU A 114 20.13 -10.29 -12.81
N SER A 115 20.46 -9.24 -12.08
CA SER A 115 20.18 -9.09 -10.65
C SER A 115 20.02 -7.61 -10.32
N HIS A 116 18.80 -7.20 -10.01
CA HIS A 116 18.46 -5.80 -9.81
C HIS A 116 17.62 -5.59 -8.56
N GLU A 117 17.82 -4.46 -7.89
CA GLU A 117 16.99 -3.99 -6.79
C GLU A 117 16.05 -2.88 -7.27
N PHE A 118 14.81 -2.88 -6.78
CA PHE A 118 13.85 -1.81 -7.02
C PHE A 118 12.88 -1.65 -5.86
N ASN A 119 12.59 -0.41 -5.48
CA ASN A 119 11.50 -0.09 -4.56
C ASN A 119 10.18 -0.15 -5.34
N ILE A 120 9.54 -1.32 -5.34
CA ILE A 120 8.29 -1.57 -6.07
C ILE A 120 7.13 -0.72 -5.55
N PHE A 121 7.23 -0.28 -4.29
CA PHE A 121 6.31 0.68 -3.70
C PHE A 121 7.04 1.62 -2.74
N THR A 122 6.80 2.92 -2.85
CA THR A 122 7.13 3.90 -1.82
C THR A 122 5.95 4.85 -1.62
N VAL A 123 5.65 5.21 -0.37
CA VAL A 123 4.58 6.21 -0.10
C VAL A 123 4.83 7.52 -0.86
N ALA A 124 6.08 8.02 -0.84
CA ALA A 124 6.43 9.27 -1.50
C ALA A 124 6.19 9.28 -3.03
N ARG A 125 6.27 8.12 -3.70
CA ARG A 125 6.04 8.02 -5.15
C ARG A 125 4.62 7.60 -5.50
N ASP A 126 4.03 6.71 -4.71
CA ASP A 126 2.85 5.93 -5.11
C ASP A 126 1.60 6.24 -4.27
N ASP A 127 1.74 7.02 -3.19
CA ASP A 127 0.66 7.38 -2.26
C ASP A 127 0.72 8.85 -1.77
N ASP A 128 1.31 9.73 -2.58
CA ASP A 128 1.35 11.17 -2.30
C ASP A 128 0.60 11.94 -3.40
N ASN A 129 -0.49 12.64 -3.01
CA ASN A 129 -1.26 13.49 -3.92
C ASN A 129 -0.47 14.72 -4.40
N PHE A 130 0.64 15.06 -3.72
CA PHE A 130 1.52 16.17 -4.08
C PHE A 130 2.83 15.68 -4.72
N GLY A 131 2.97 14.37 -4.94
CA GLY A 131 4.15 13.79 -5.57
C GLY A 131 4.17 14.01 -7.09
N ASP A 132 5.33 13.72 -7.70
CA ASP A 132 5.53 13.85 -9.15
C ASP A 132 4.69 12.86 -9.99
N TYR A 133 4.09 11.87 -9.34
CA TYR A 133 3.36 10.78 -9.97
C TYR A 133 1.98 10.60 -9.35
N GLU A 134 1.01 10.17 -10.15
CA GLU A 134 -0.34 9.88 -9.68
C GLU A 134 -0.33 8.77 -8.60
N VAL A 135 -1.17 8.95 -7.58
CA VAL A 135 -1.41 7.94 -6.55
C VAL A 135 -1.95 6.68 -7.19
N CYS A 136 -1.31 5.53 -6.94
CA CYS A 136 -1.79 4.24 -7.39
C CYS A 136 -2.42 3.46 -6.24
N LYS A 137 -3.71 3.11 -6.37
CA LYS A 137 -4.36 2.11 -5.52
C LYS A 137 -4.02 0.70 -5.96
N VAL A 138 -3.97 0.51 -7.29
CA VAL A 138 -3.47 -0.70 -7.94
C VAL A 138 -2.26 -0.30 -8.78
N CYS A 139 -1.07 -0.65 -8.32
CA CYS A 139 0.20 -0.31 -8.95
C CYS A 139 0.64 -1.49 -9.81
N ILE A 140 0.46 -1.39 -11.13
CA ILE A 140 0.82 -2.44 -12.09
C ILE A 140 2.20 -2.12 -12.65
N TRP A 141 3.12 -3.05 -12.50
CA TRP A 141 4.52 -2.93 -12.88
C TRP A 141 4.87 -3.97 -13.94
N GLU A 142 5.52 -3.55 -15.01
CA GLU A 142 6.09 -4.42 -16.02
C GLU A 142 7.61 -4.42 -15.92
N VAL A 143 8.18 -5.62 -15.83
CA VAL A 143 9.62 -5.83 -15.63
C VAL A 143 10.30 -6.10 -16.97
N GLY A 144 11.36 -5.35 -17.26
CA GLY A 144 12.22 -5.57 -18.42
C GLY A 144 11.60 -5.14 -19.75
N ARG A 145 10.67 -4.16 -19.74
CA ARG A 145 10.03 -3.64 -20.97
C ARG A 145 11.02 -2.88 -21.87
N ASP A 146 11.94 -2.12 -21.28
CA ASP A 146 12.94 -1.31 -21.99
C ASP A 146 14.36 -1.82 -21.74
N ASN A 147 15.19 -1.82 -22.79
CA ASN A 147 16.61 -2.17 -22.75
C ASN A 147 17.53 -0.96 -22.60
N LYS A 148 16.99 0.26 -22.42
CA LYS A 148 17.74 1.53 -22.33
C LYS A 148 17.87 2.08 -20.91
N GLY A 149 17.99 1.19 -19.91
CA GLY A 149 18.24 1.58 -18.52
C GLY A 149 17.01 2.04 -17.73
N LYS A 150 15.79 1.97 -18.31
CA LYS A 150 14.50 2.19 -17.63
C LYS A 150 13.65 0.92 -17.64
N ALA A 151 14.15 -0.13 -17.01
CA ALA A 151 13.60 -1.47 -17.14
C ALA A 151 12.30 -1.69 -16.36
N MET A 152 11.95 -0.83 -15.40
CA MET A 152 10.76 -1.00 -14.56
C MET A 152 9.69 0.04 -14.91
N CYS A 153 8.59 -0.39 -15.51
CA CYS A 153 7.56 0.50 -16.03
C CYS A 153 6.25 0.34 -15.26
N ARG A 154 5.73 1.45 -14.72
CA ARG A 154 4.38 1.51 -14.15
C ARG A 154 3.38 1.75 -15.28
N VAL A 155 2.49 0.81 -15.49
CA VAL A 155 1.45 0.90 -16.52
C VAL A 155 0.14 1.39 -15.90
N ASN A 156 -0.51 2.33 -16.57
CA ASN A 156 -1.86 2.74 -16.22
C ASN A 156 -2.87 1.77 -16.85
N ARG A 157 -4.04 1.62 -16.24
CA ARG A 157 -5.13 0.85 -16.85
C ARG A 157 -5.69 1.53 -18.11
N ASP A 158 -5.60 2.84 -18.15
CA ASP A 158 -6.03 3.64 -19.28
C ASP A 158 -4.86 3.74 -20.28
N GLU A 159 -4.98 3.03 -21.40
CA GLU A 159 -3.97 2.95 -22.48
C GLU A 159 -3.66 4.31 -23.14
N LEU A 160 -4.40 5.35 -22.80
CA LEU A 160 -4.19 6.73 -23.26
C LEU A 160 -2.95 7.37 -22.62
N ASN A 161 -2.56 6.93 -21.42
CA ASN A 161 -1.36 7.44 -20.75
C ASN A 161 -0.16 6.52 -21.01
N HIS A 162 0.94 7.10 -21.47
CA HIS A 162 2.18 6.37 -21.65
C HIS A 162 2.69 5.80 -20.32
N PRO A 163 3.26 4.58 -20.33
CA PRO A 163 3.80 3.98 -19.12
C PRO A 163 4.96 4.81 -18.58
N VAL A 164 5.01 4.97 -17.26
CA VAL A 164 6.07 5.72 -16.58
C VAL A 164 7.18 4.75 -16.20
N CYS A 165 8.36 4.90 -16.79
CA CYS A 165 9.46 3.98 -16.59
C CYS A 165 10.60 4.57 -15.75
N PHE A 166 11.13 3.73 -14.87
CA PHE A 166 12.12 4.05 -13.86
C PHE A 166 13.38 3.21 -14.07
N PRO A 167 14.56 3.76 -13.75
CA PRO A 167 15.78 2.95 -13.66
C PRO A 167 15.71 2.00 -12.46
N TRP A 168 16.63 1.04 -12.43
CA TRP A 168 16.86 0.21 -11.25
C TRP A 168 17.43 1.03 -10.09
N ASP A 169 17.15 0.60 -8.86
CA ASP A 169 17.70 1.20 -7.63
C ASP A 169 19.02 0.54 -7.21
N ASP A 170 19.74 -0.03 -8.19
CA ASP A 170 21.03 -0.65 -7.96
C ASP A 170 21.99 0.38 -7.39
N LYS A 171 22.74 0.00 -6.35
CA LYS A 171 23.82 0.87 -5.88
C LYS A 171 24.80 1.07 -7.04
N ALA A 172 25.02 2.31 -7.43
CA ALA A 172 26.14 2.63 -8.31
C ALA A 172 27.41 2.05 -7.67
N ILE A 173 28.03 1.09 -8.35
CA ILE A 173 29.39 0.66 -8.02
C ILE A 173 30.26 1.88 -8.37
N LEU A 174 30.54 2.71 -7.37
CA LEU A 174 31.58 3.73 -7.42
C LEU A 174 32.95 3.06 -7.22
#